data_AF-A0A4U0WTJ1-F1
#
_entry.id   AF-A0A4U0WTJ1-F1
#
_cell.length_a   1.000
_cell.length_b   1.000
_cell.length_c   1.000
_cell.angle_alpha   90.00
_cell.angle_beta   90.00
_cell.angle_gamma   90.00
#
_symmetry.space_group_name_H-M   'P 1'
#
loop_
_entity.id
_entity.type
_entity.pdbx_description
1 polymer ?
#
loop_
_entity_poly.entity_id
_entity_poly.type
_entity_poly.pdbx_seq_one_letter_code
_entity_poly.pdbx_strand_id
1 'polypeptide(L)'
;MDPQRKNKPLLNAQGQRRTGVEPLFKLIGQLPEQSIKDAAKICVESAMSSTVAFDNIATFPNRLIITNIFGTAHAQFGNMLVLAATYRSFLHHLVSKEKLERLLERTIMFCRRLTPMSAALRIDVSILERTAKIITGNIFNDEFDPRSTATSFNAHP
;
A
#
# COMPACT_ATOMS: atom_id res chain seq x y z
N MET A 1 18.80 -12.85 34.99
CA MET A 1 18.47 -12.03 33.80
C MET A 1 18.74 -10.58 34.13
N ASP A 2 19.61 -9.93 33.36
CA ASP A 2 20.15 -8.60 33.65
C ASP A 2 19.11 -7.48 33.33
N PRO A 3 18.66 -6.68 34.31
CA PRO A 3 17.63 -5.65 34.12
C PRO A 3 18.02 -4.49 33.18
N GLN A 4 19.30 -4.37 32.81
CA GLN A 4 19.83 -3.26 32.00
C GLN A 4 19.62 -3.40 30.48
N ARG A 5 19.07 -4.51 29.98
CA ARG A 5 18.98 -4.78 28.53
C ARG A 5 17.86 -4.04 27.78
N LYS A 6 16.97 -3.32 28.46
CA LYS A 6 15.75 -2.76 27.84
C LYS A 6 15.87 -1.32 27.31
N ASN A 7 16.94 -0.59 27.62
CA ASN A 7 17.09 0.83 27.24
C ASN A 7 18.44 1.13 26.55
N LYS A 8 18.96 0.23 25.70
CA LYS A 8 20.15 0.56 24.91
C LYS A 8 19.72 1.45 23.74
N PRO A 9 20.13 2.74 23.69
CA PRO A 9 19.76 3.61 22.58
C PRO A 9 20.31 3.01 21.28
N LEU A 10 19.47 2.95 20.23
CA LEU A 10 19.94 2.54 18.91
C LEU A 10 20.92 3.61 18.41
N LEU A 11 22.20 3.27 18.41
CA LEU A 11 23.26 4.14 17.91
C LEU A 11 23.45 3.90 16.41
N ASN A 12 23.77 4.94 15.65
CA ASN A 12 24.21 4.78 14.25
C ASN A 12 25.64 4.20 14.20
N ALA A 13 26.15 3.90 13.01
CA ALA A 13 27.51 3.37 12.82
C ALA A 13 28.62 4.31 13.35
N GLN A 14 28.28 5.56 13.65
CA GLN A 14 29.17 6.59 14.20
C GLN A 14 28.98 6.78 15.72
N GLY A 15 28.22 5.91 16.39
CA GLY A 15 28.03 5.98 17.84
C GLY A 15 27.16 7.15 18.31
N GLN A 16 26.40 7.79 17.42
CA GLN A 16 25.44 8.84 17.77
C GLN A 16 24.07 8.23 18.03
N ARG A 17 23.33 8.77 19.00
CA ARG A 17 21.92 8.40 19.20
C ARG A 17 21.16 8.69 17.91
N ARG A 18 20.41 7.72 17.40
CA ARG A 18 19.41 7.96 16.36
C ARG A 18 18.43 9.01 16.90
N THR A 19 18.57 10.25 16.47
CA THR A 19 17.51 11.25 16.63
C THR A 19 16.32 10.72 15.84
N GLY A 20 15.15 10.66 16.47
CA GLY A 20 13.94 10.13 15.83
C GLY A 20 13.50 10.96 14.63
N VAL A 21 12.26 10.80 14.17
CA VAL A 21 11.66 11.64 13.13
C VAL A 21 11.37 13.08 13.60
N GLU A 22 11.55 13.37 14.90
CA GLU A 22 11.38 14.70 15.52
C GLU A 22 12.09 15.86 14.79
N PRO A 23 13.37 15.76 14.40
CA PRO A 23 14.04 16.83 13.67
C PRO A 23 13.44 17.04 12.27
N LEU A 24 12.89 15.98 11.65
CA LEU A 24 12.26 16.07 10.34
C LEU A 24 10.94 16.85 10.42
N PHE A 25 10.08 16.55 11.40
CA PHE A 25 8.83 17.30 11.57
C PHE A 25 9.08 18.76 11.92
N LYS A 26 10.10 19.04 12.73
CA LYS A 26 10.52 20.42 13.01
C LYS A 26 10.97 21.14 11.75
N LEU A 27 11.72 20.48 10.87
CA LEU A 27 12.16 21.05 9.60
C LEU A 27 10.99 21.28 8.64
N ILE A 28 10.07 20.31 8.54
CA ILE A 28 8.86 20.45 7.71
C ILE A 28 8.00 21.62 8.20
N GLY A 29 7.86 21.80 9.52
CA GLY A 29 7.12 22.92 10.11
C GLY A 29 7.73 24.30 9.85
N GLN A 30 8.97 24.37 9.36
CA GLN A 30 9.63 25.61 8.96
C GLN A 30 9.51 25.90 7.45
N LEU A 31 9.00 24.96 6.66
CA LEU A 31 8.81 25.16 5.22
C LEU A 31 7.60 26.06 4.94
N PRO A 32 7.63 26.84 3.84
CA PRO A 32 6.45 27.57 3.39
C PRO A 32 5.28 26.61 3.16
N GLU A 33 4.08 27.01 3.57
CA GLU A 33 2.87 26.19 3.45
C GLU A 33 2.63 25.72 2.01
N GLN A 34 2.89 26.60 1.03
CA GLN A 34 2.76 26.25 -0.39
C GLN A 34 3.68 25.11 -0.80
N SER A 35 4.94 25.11 -0.34
CA SER A 35 5.90 24.03 -0.65
C SER A 35 5.46 22.70 -0.06
N ILE A 36 4.82 22.70 1.11
CA ILE A 36 4.27 21.50 1.74
C ILE A 36 3.08 20.98 0.91
N LYS A 37 2.18 21.88 0.46
CA LYS A 37 1.04 21.52 -0.39
C LYS A 37 1.48 20.93 -1.73
N ASP A 38 2.47 21.54 -2.37
CA ASP A 38 3.00 21.07 -3.65
C ASP A 38 3.67 19.68 -3.49
N ALA A 39 4.46 19.49 -2.44
CA ALA A 39 5.03 18.19 -2.13
C ALA A 39 3.96 17.13 -1.85
N ALA A 40 2.91 17.46 -1.08
CA ALA A 40 1.80 16.56 -0.82
C ALA A 40 1.06 16.17 -2.12
N LYS A 41 0.84 17.13 -3.01
CA LYS A 41 0.25 16.89 -4.33
C LYS A 41 1.09 15.92 -5.16
N ILE A 42 2.40 16.14 -5.25
CA ILE A 42 3.33 15.24 -5.96
C ILE A 42 3.28 13.82 -5.37
N CYS A 43 3.25 13.68 -4.04
CA CYS A 43 3.15 12.39 -3.37
C CYS A 43 1.85 11.65 -3.73
N VAL A 44 0.71 12.35 -3.72
CA VAL A 44 -0.60 11.79 -4.08
C VAL A 44 -0.64 11.37 -5.56
N GLU A 45 -0.16 12.23 -6.45
CA GLU A 45 -0.07 11.94 -7.89
C GLU A 45 0.86 10.76 -8.18
N SER A 46 1.96 10.65 -7.44
CA SER A 46 2.90 9.54 -7.54
C SER A 46 2.28 8.22 -7.05
N ALA A 47 1.57 8.23 -5.93
CA ALA A 47 0.86 7.06 -5.42
C ALA A 47 -0.23 6.59 -6.39
N MET A 48 -1.00 7.53 -6.96
CA MET A 48 -1.99 7.24 -8.00
C MET A 48 -1.34 6.64 -9.24
N SER A 49 -0.29 7.26 -9.77
CA SER A 49 0.40 6.80 -10.98
C SER A 49 1.04 5.43 -10.80
N SER A 50 1.68 5.19 -9.64
CA SER A 50 2.26 3.89 -9.27
C SER A 50 1.21 2.79 -9.21
N THR A 51 0.02 3.09 -8.67
CA THR A 51 -1.08 2.12 -8.62
C THR A 51 -1.64 1.84 -10.01
N VAL A 52 -1.90 2.86 -10.83
CA VAL A 52 -2.43 2.68 -12.19
C VAL A 52 -1.47 1.89 -13.06
N ALA A 53 -0.17 2.18 -12.99
CA ALA A 53 0.85 1.43 -13.72
C ALA A 53 0.83 -0.07 -13.33
N PHE A 54 0.67 -0.36 -12.03
CA PHE A 54 0.57 -1.73 -11.54
C PHE A 54 -0.74 -2.41 -11.90
N ASP A 55 -1.82 -1.66 -12.01
CA ASP A 55 -3.12 -2.20 -12.36
C ASP A 55 -3.16 -2.73 -13.80
N ASN A 56 -2.51 -1.99 -14.71
CA ASN A 56 -2.34 -2.38 -16.10
C ASN A 56 -1.42 -3.59 -16.26
N ILE A 57 -0.61 -3.92 -15.26
CA ILE A 57 0.31 -5.07 -15.29
C ILE A 57 -0.46 -6.40 -15.24
N ALA A 58 -1.60 -6.46 -14.55
CA ALA A 58 -2.41 -7.66 -14.42
C ALA A 58 -3.11 -8.09 -15.73
N THR A 59 -3.17 -7.21 -16.74
CA THR A 59 -3.81 -7.48 -18.04
C THR A 59 -2.82 -7.88 -19.14
N PHE A 60 -1.51 -7.96 -18.85
CA PHE A 60 -0.54 -8.41 -19.85
C PHE A 60 -0.64 -9.93 -20.08
N PRO A 61 -0.61 -10.38 -21.35
CA PRO A 61 -0.66 -11.81 -21.69
C PRO A 61 0.61 -12.58 -21.29
N ASN A 62 1.70 -11.87 -21.00
CA ASN A 62 2.98 -12.47 -20.61
C ASN A 62 3.15 -12.48 -19.08
N ARG A 63 3.69 -13.58 -18.55
CA ARG A 63 3.97 -13.77 -17.12
C ARG A 63 4.92 -12.68 -16.62
N LEU A 64 4.41 -11.74 -15.82
CA LEU A 64 5.25 -10.71 -15.24
C LEU A 64 6.24 -11.33 -14.24
N ILE A 65 7.53 -11.18 -14.50
CA ILE A 65 8.59 -11.61 -13.56
C ILE A 65 8.83 -10.46 -12.59
N ILE A 66 8.09 -10.45 -11.49
CA ILE A 66 8.36 -9.54 -10.36
C ILE A 66 9.37 -10.23 -9.45
N THR A 67 10.51 -9.60 -9.22
CA THR A 67 11.58 -10.13 -8.35
C THR A 67 11.13 -10.27 -6.88
N ASN A 68 10.19 -9.43 -6.43
CA ASN A 68 9.60 -9.50 -5.09
C ASN A 68 8.10 -9.17 -5.09
N ILE A 69 7.26 -10.17 -5.39
CA ILE A 69 5.81 -10.00 -5.49
C ILE A 69 5.16 -9.56 -4.16
N PHE A 70 5.66 -10.01 -3.01
CA PHE A 70 5.14 -9.62 -1.71
C PHE A 70 5.48 -8.16 -1.37
N GLY A 71 6.71 -7.73 -1.65
CA GLY A 71 7.13 -6.34 -1.47
C GLY A 71 6.31 -5.39 -2.35
N THR A 72 6.04 -5.79 -3.60
CA THR A 72 5.18 -5.02 -4.49
C THR A 72 3.74 -4.96 -3.98
N ALA A 73 3.18 -6.06 -3.48
CA ALA A 73 1.83 -6.08 -2.90
C ALA A 73 1.71 -5.15 -1.69
N HIS A 74 2.69 -5.16 -0.78
CA HIS A 74 2.71 -4.22 0.35
C HIS A 74 2.83 -2.76 -0.08
N ALA A 75 3.58 -2.45 -1.14
CA ALA A 75 3.64 -1.09 -1.67
C ALA A 75 2.27 -0.63 -2.22
N GLN A 76 1.55 -1.49 -2.93
CA GLN A 76 0.21 -1.17 -3.42
C GLN A 76 -0.82 -1.03 -2.31
N PHE A 77 -0.75 -1.89 -1.28
CA PHE A 77 -1.50 -1.72 -0.04
C PHE A 77 -1.28 -0.33 0.57
N GLY A 78 -0.03 0.07 0.74
CA GLY A 78 0.33 1.39 1.29
C GLY A 78 -0.22 2.55 0.47
N ASN A 79 -0.10 2.48 -0.86
CA ASN A 79 -0.66 3.49 -1.77
C ASN A 79 -2.18 3.64 -1.60
N MET A 80 -2.91 2.54 -1.47
CA MET A 80 -4.37 2.57 -1.25
C MET A 80 -4.74 3.24 0.05
N LEU A 81 -3.98 3.02 1.14
CA LEU A 81 -4.24 3.72 2.40
C LEU A 81 -3.96 5.22 2.32
N VAL A 82 -2.88 5.62 1.62
CA VAL A 82 -2.59 7.04 1.39
C VAL A 82 -3.71 7.69 0.59
N LEU A 83 -4.11 7.10 -0.54
CA LEU A 83 -5.16 7.64 -1.40
C LEU A 83 -6.52 7.69 -0.69
N ALA A 84 -6.85 6.65 0.09
CA ALA A 84 -8.02 6.61 0.96
C ALA A 84 -8.03 7.75 1.99
N ALA A 85 -6.91 7.95 2.68
CA ALA A 85 -6.78 9.01 3.67
C ALA A 85 -6.87 10.41 3.03
N THR A 86 -6.21 10.61 1.89
CA THR A 86 -6.31 11.84 1.10
C THR A 86 -7.75 12.14 0.72
N TYR A 87 -8.46 11.16 0.17
CA TYR A 87 -9.88 11.29 -0.21
C TYR A 87 -10.80 11.63 0.98
N ARG A 88 -10.45 11.21 2.20
CA ARG A 88 -11.21 11.51 3.42
C ARG A 88 -10.77 12.79 4.14
N SER A 89 -9.85 13.57 3.57
CA SER A 89 -9.30 14.77 4.18
C SER A 89 -9.70 16.05 3.43
N PHE A 90 -9.15 17.19 3.85
CA PHE A 90 -9.26 18.44 3.09
C PHE A 90 -8.58 18.38 1.71
N LEU A 91 -7.75 17.36 1.44
CA LEU A 91 -7.09 17.11 0.16
C LEU A 91 -7.91 16.22 -0.80
N HIS A 92 -9.18 15.95 -0.50
CA HIS A 92 -10.02 15.03 -1.29
C HIS A 92 -10.09 15.36 -2.78
N HIS A 93 -10.01 16.64 -3.15
CA HIS A 93 -10.01 17.11 -4.54
C HIS A 93 -8.83 16.60 -5.38
N LEU A 94 -7.75 16.10 -4.75
CA LEU A 94 -6.60 15.50 -5.44
C LEU A 94 -6.87 14.05 -5.89
N VAL A 95 -7.95 13.43 -5.43
CA VAL A 95 -8.25 12.02 -5.69
C VAL A 95 -9.66 11.89 -6.27
N SER A 96 -9.75 11.41 -7.51
CA SER A 96 -11.04 11.05 -8.12
C SER A 96 -11.63 9.84 -7.40
N LYS A 97 -12.89 9.98 -6.93
CA LYS A 97 -13.64 8.89 -6.29
C LYS A 97 -13.67 7.66 -7.19
N GLU A 98 -14.17 7.78 -8.41
CA GLU A 98 -14.30 6.68 -9.36
C GLU A 98 -12.97 5.93 -9.58
N LYS A 99 -11.86 6.66 -9.77
CA LYS A 99 -10.53 6.03 -9.90
C LYS A 99 -10.13 5.29 -8.63
N LEU A 100 -10.36 5.88 -7.46
CA LEU A 100 -10.04 5.28 -6.18
C LEU A 100 -10.83 3.98 -5.95
N GLU A 101 -12.14 3.97 -6.21
CA GLU A 101 -12.97 2.77 -6.03
C GLU A 101 -12.48 1.60 -6.89
N ARG A 102 -12.26 1.88 -8.19
CA ARG A 102 -11.76 0.90 -9.16
C ARG A 102 -10.38 0.34 -8.77
N LEU A 103 -9.47 1.22 -8.32
CA LEU A 103 -8.13 0.82 -7.92
C LEU A 103 -8.12 0.03 -6.60
N LEU A 104 -8.98 0.41 -5.64
CA LEU A 104 -9.15 -0.32 -4.38
C LEU A 104 -9.60 -1.75 -4.64
N GLU A 105 -10.65 -1.94 -5.44
CA GLU A 105 -11.17 -3.26 -5.80
C GLU A 105 -10.09 -4.14 -6.43
N ARG A 106 -9.40 -3.61 -7.44
CA ARG A 106 -8.38 -4.36 -8.18
C ARG A 106 -7.15 -4.67 -7.33
N THR A 107 -6.76 -3.76 -6.44
CA THR A 107 -5.67 -4.00 -5.46
C THR A 107 -6.06 -5.07 -4.45
N ILE A 108 -7.30 -5.06 -3.93
CA ILE A 108 -7.81 -6.09 -3.02
C ILE A 108 -7.76 -7.46 -3.69
N MET A 109 -8.27 -7.57 -4.93
CA MET A 109 -8.24 -8.83 -5.68
C MET A 109 -6.81 -9.33 -5.90
N PHE A 110 -5.89 -8.44 -6.27
CA PHE A 110 -4.48 -8.80 -6.43
C PHE A 110 -3.86 -9.32 -5.12
N CYS A 111 -4.02 -8.59 -4.02
CA CYS A 111 -3.46 -8.98 -2.73
C CYS A 111 -4.08 -10.29 -2.21
N ARG A 112 -5.39 -10.51 -2.42
CA ARG A 112 -6.10 -11.75 -2.05
C ARG A 112 -5.44 -13.00 -2.63
N ARG A 113 -5.03 -12.96 -3.91
CA ARG A 113 -4.36 -14.10 -4.57
C ARG A 113 -3.07 -14.52 -3.89
N LEU A 114 -2.41 -13.62 -3.17
CA LEU A 114 -1.15 -13.85 -2.48
C LEU A 114 -1.34 -14.23 -1.00
N THR A 115 -2.55 -14.08 -0.47
CA THR A 115 -2.86 -14.38 0.94
C THR A 115 -2.57 -15.80 1.39
N PRO A 116 -2.68 -16.88 0.58
CA PRO A 116 -2.35 -18.23 1.03
C PRO A 116 -0.88 -18.33 1.48
N MET A 117 0.00 -17.54 0.87
CA MET A 117 1.45 -17.58 1.08
C MET A 117 1.95 -16.54 2.10
N SER A 118 1.11 -15.57 2.51
CA SER A 118 1.50 -14.50 3.42
C SER A 118 0.39 -14.16 4.41
N ALA A 119 0.65 -14.41 5.70
CA ALA A 119 -0.26 -14.01 6.78
C ALA A 119 -0.39 -12.48 6.90
N ALA A 120 0.67 -11.72 6.58
CA ALA A 120 0.61 -10.26 6.59
C ALA A 120 -0.37 -9.74 5.52
N LEU A 121 -0.35 -10.31 4.31
CA LEU A 121 -1.28 -9.91 3.26
C LEU A 121 -2.74 -10.25 3.58
N ARG A 122 -3.01 -11.28 4.40
CA ARG A 122 -4.38 -11.53 4.92
C ARG A 122 -4.88 -10.35 5.75
N ILE A 123 -4.02 -9.79 6.60
CA ILE A 123 -4.37 -8.62 7.42
C ILE A 123 -4.56 -7.40 6.53
N ASP A 124 -3.63 -7.15 5.60
CA ASP A 124 -3.70 -6.03 4.66
C ASP A 124 -4.99 -6.04 3.84
N VAL A 125 -5.36 -7.20 3.30
CA VAL A 125 -6.62 -7.39 2.56
C VAL A 125 -7.82 -7.03 3.44
N SER A 126 -7.88 -7.50 4.68
CA SER A 126 -8.99 -7.17 5.58
C SER A 126 -9.06 -5.67 5.89
N ILE A 127 -7.91 -5.00 6.01
CA ILE A 127 -7.83 -3.55 6.19
C ILE A 127 -8.34 -2.83 4.93
N LEU A 128 -7.96 -3.28 3.74
CA LEU A 128 -8.41 -2.68 2.49
C LEU A 128 -9.92 -2.88 2.26
N GLU A 129 -10.46 -4.05 2.58
CA GLU A 129 -11.91 -4.32 2.51
C GLU A 129 -12.72 -3.40 3.42
N ARG A 130 -12.23 -3.18 4.66
CA ARG A 130 -12.85 -2.22 5.59
C ARG A 130 -12.71 -0.79 5.08
N THR A 131 -11.56 -0.44 4.52
CA THR A 131 -11.29 0.89 3.94
C THR A 131 -12.23 1.15 2.75
N ALA A 132 -12.36 0.18 1.84
CA ALA A 132 -13.32 0.19 0.75
C ALA A 132 -14.74 0.43 1.25
N LYS A 133 -15.21 -0.35 2.23
CA LYS A 133 -16.54 -0.18 2.82
C LYS A 133 -16.78 1.23 3.34
N ILE A 134 -15.77 1.85 3.96
CA ILE A 134 -15.86 3.22 4.47
C ILE A 134 -15.94 4.26 3.35
N ILE A 135 -15.24 4.04 2.22
CA ILE A 135 -15.15 5.00 1.12
C ILE A 135 -16.33 4.89 0.15
N THR A 136 -16.69 3.67 -0.21
CA THR A 136 -17.62 3.36 -1.30
C THR A 136 -18.99 2.94 -0.79
N GLY A 137 -19.08 2.46 0.46
CA GLY A 137 -20.25 1.76 0.97
C GLY A 137 -20.38 0.31 0.51
N ASN A 138 -19.52 -0.13 -0.42
CA ASN A 138 -19.56 -1.48 -1.01
C ASN A 138 -18.71 -2.45 -0.17
N ILE A 139 -19.22 -3.68 -0.04
CA ILE A 139 -18.42 -4.79 0.45
C ILE A 139 -17.98 -5.58 -0.77
N PHE A 140 -16.68 -5.61 -1.04
CA PHE A 140 -16.11 -6.43 -2.10
C PHE A 140 -16.08 -7.90 -1.67
N ASN A 141 -17.24 -8.55 -1.58
CA ASN A 141 -17.33 -9.98 -1.35
C ASN A 141 -17.25 -10.70 -2.69
N ASP A 142 -16.07 -11.19 -3.04
CA ASP A 142 -15.97 -12.27 -4.00
C ASP A 142 -15.32 -13.45 -3.28
N GLU A 143 -16.09 -14.54 -3.24
CA GLU A 143 -15.65 -15.84 -2.78
C GLU A 143 -14.34 -16.17 -3.51
N PHE A 144 -13.24 -16.24 -2.78
CA PHE A 144 -11.98 -16.69 -3.33
C PHE A 144 -12.21 -18.08 -3.92
N ASP A 145 -12.25 -18.21 -5.25
CA ASP A 145 -12.25 -19.50 -5.93
C ASP A 145 -10.79 -19.95 -6.13
N PRO A 146 -10.27 -20.84 -5.27
CA PRO A 146 -8.93 -21.42 -5.45
C PRO A 146 -8.80 -22.26 -6.73
N ARG A 147 -9.88 -22.60 -7.43
CA ARG A 147 -9.84 -23.44 -8.63
C ARG A 147 -9.48 -22.67 -9.90
N SER A 148 -9.59 -21.34 -9.90
CA SER A 148 -9.25 -20.51 -11.05
C SER A 148 -7.72 -20.39 -11.30
N THR A 149 -6.87 -20.86 -10.38
CA THR A 149 -5.40 -20.98 -10.58
C THR A 149 -4.92 -22.41 -10.85
N ALA A 150 -5.80 -23.41 -10.75
CA ALA A 150 -5.43 -24.82 -10.87
C ALA A 150 -5.36 -25.32 -12.33
N THR A 151 -5.86 -24.56 -13.31
CA THR A 151 -5.90 -24.99 -14.72
C THR A 151 -4.60 -24.75 -15.50
N SER A 152 -3.58 -24.09 -14.94
CA SER A 152 -2.29 -23.88 -15.64
C SER A 152 -1.15 -24.82 -15.22
N PHE A 153 -1.37 -25.80 -14.35
CA PHE A 153 -0.30 -26.71 -13.91
C PHE A 153 -0.47 -28.19 -14.27
N ASN A 154 -1.61 -28.60 -14.83
CA ASN A 154 -1.80 -29.97 -15.32
C ASN A 154 -2.59 -29.98 -16.62
N ALA A 155 -1.89 -29.81 -17.75
CA ALA A 155 -2.35 -30.27 -19.05
C ALA A 155 -1.17 -30.30 -20.04
N HIS A 156 -0.44 -31.42 -20.06
CA HIS A 156 -0.32 -32.22 -21.29
C HIS A 156 0.28 -33.60 -20.97
N PRO A 157 -0.20 -34.69 -21.60
CA PRO A 157 0.40 -36.03 -21.57
C PRO A 157 1.80 -36.09 -22.19
#